data_AF-A0AAX7UGS0-F1
#
_entry.id   AF-A0AAX7UGS0-F1
#
_cell.length_a   1.000
_cell.length_b   1.000
_cell.length_c   1.000
_cell.angle_alpha   90.00
_cell.angle_beta   90.00
_cell.angle_gamma   90.00
#
_symmetry.space_group_name_H-M   'P 1'
#
loop_
_entity.id
_entity.type
_entity.pdbx_description
1 polymer ?
#
loop_
_entity_poly.entity_id
_entity_poly.type
_entity_poly.pdbx_seq_one_letter_code
_entity_poly.pdbx_strand_id
1 'polypeptide(L)'
;GNMPAEVELQVILCRIPEIYSLLQKQLFLLEEAEGGFDQFTRSYNTFGVQRRPDNSLYFKEWAPAAEALFLTGDFNGWDKFSHRYTKKEFGKWELILPPKHDNSPAVDHNSKLKVVVHTKEGQRLYRISPWAKYVTREEKAVIYDWVHWDPPQPYIHIHPRPRKPTSLRIYESHVGIGSPEGKIASYNNFTTNVLPRIKDLGYNCIQLMAIMEHAYYASFGYQITSFFAASSRYGTPDELKQLIDVAHSMGIMVLLDVVHSHASKNTEDGLNRFDGSDSCFFHSPPRGVHSLWDSCLFNYSSWEVLRFLLSNLRWWMEEYHFDGFRFDGVTSMLYHHHGIGTGFTGDYSEYFGLQVDEDSLVYLMLANHILHTLYPDCITVAEDVSGMPALCRKVEEGGLGFDYRLAMAVPDKWIQILKELKDEDWNIGNIVHTLTNRRYGEKCIAYAESHDQALVGDKSLAFWLMDKEMYTNMSSLIPMTAIIDRGMQLHKMIRLITHGLGGEGYLNFMGNEFGHPEWLDFPREGNNQSYHYARRQFNLVDMDHLRYCQLYAFDRDMNRTEDKYGWLAAPPAFVSARHEEDKVIVFDRSNVLFIFNFHPSKSFQDYRVAVEAPGKYPSHVFF
;
A
#
# COMPACT_ATOMS: atom_id res chain seq x y z
N GLY A 1 23.69 -30.04 -19.77
CA GLY A 1 22.56 -30.97 -19.62
C GLY A 1 21.32 -30.13 -19.41
N ASN A 2 20.46 -30.04 -20.43
CA ASN A 2 19.36 -29.07 -20.52
C ASN A 2 18.00 -29.65 -20.07
N MET A 3 17.99 -30.58 -19.12
CA MET A 3 16.72 -31.17 -18.63
C MET A 3 15.86 -30.27 -17.70
N PRO A 4 16.38 -29.30 -16.91
CA PRO A 4 15.53 -28.51 -16.00
C PRO A 4 14.56 -27.56 -16.73
N ALA A 5 15.02 -26.88 -17.78
CA ALA A 5 14.24 -25.85 -18.47
C ALA A 5 13.02 -26.39 -19.22
N GLU A 6 13.06 -27.62 -19.73
CA GLU A 6 11.93 -28.24 -20.44
C GLU A 6 10.80 -28.65 -19.48
N VAL A 7 11.13 -29.15 -18.28
CA VAL A 7 10.15 -29.49 -17.25
C VAL A 7 9.54 -28.22 -16.64
N GLU A 8 10.35 -27.18 -16.39
CA GLU A 8 9.89 -25.87 -15.93
C GLU A 8 8.91 -25.23 -16.93
N LEU A 9 9.23 -25.24 -18.24
CA LEU A 9 8.31 -24.75 -19.27
C LEU A 9 7.01 -25.55 -19.28
N GLN A 10 7.07 -26.88 -19.08
CA GLN A 10 5.90 -27.74 -19.14
C GLN A 10 4.93 -27.50 -17.96
N VAL A 11 5.43 -27.24 -16.75
CA VAL A 11 4.61 -26.85 -15.59
C VAL A 11 3.86 -25.54 -15.87
N ILE A 12 4.56 -24.55 -16.42
CA ILE A 12 3.97 -23.25 -16.81
C ILE A 12 2.91 -23.44 -17.90
N LEU A 13 3.24 -24.20 -18.96
CA LEU A 13 2.38 -24.41 -20.12
C LEU A 13 1.08 -25.17 -19.77
N CYS A 14 1.07 -25.98 -18.71
CA CYS A 14 -0.13 -26.64 -18.22
C CYS A 14 -0.93 -25.76 -17.23
N ARG A 15 -0.27 -25.13 -16.26
CA ARG A 15 -0.97 -24.41 -15.17
C ARG A 15 -1.54 -23.06 -15.61
N ILE A 16 -0.88 -22.32 -16.49
CA ILE A 16 -1.37 -21.01 -16.93
C ILE A 16 -2.75 -21.10 -17.63
N PRO A 17 -2.98 -21.99 -18.61
CA PRO A 17 -4.31 -22.17 -19.21
C PRO A 17 -5.38 -22.60 -18.21
N GLU A 18 -5.04 -23.46 -17.24
CA GLU A 18 -5.94 -23.88 -16.16
C GLU A 18 -6.37 -22.67 -15.31
N ILE A 19 -5.42 -21.87 -14.84
CA ILE A 19 -5.68 -20.65 -14.05
C ILE A 19 -6.55 -19.67 -14.82
N TYR A 20 -6.26 -19.42 -16.10
CA TYR A 20 -7.08 -18.56 -16.95
C TYR A 20 -8.52 -19.11 -17.10
N SER A 21 -8.69 -20.43 -17.19
CA SER A 21 -10.01 -21.05 -17.27
C SER A 21 -10.83 -20.86 -15.99
N LEU A 22 -10.18 -20.82 -14.81
CA LEU A 22 -10.84 -20.54 -13.54
C LEU A 22 -11.43 -19.12 -13.52
N LEU A 23 -10.66 -18.14 -13.99
CA LEU A 23 -11.16 -16.78 -14.13
C LEU A 23 -12.35 -16.71 -15.10
N GLN A 24 -12.22 -17.30 -16.30
CA GLN A 24 -13.28 -17.25 -17.31
C GLN A 24 -14.58 -17.85 -16.77
N LYS A 25 -14.48 -18.99 -16.06
CA LYS A 25 -15.61 -19.59 -15.36
C LYS A 25 -16.22 -18.62 -14.34
N GLN A 26 -15.40 -17.96 -13.54
CA GLN A 26 -15.89 -17.06 -12.51
C GLN A 26 -16.54 -15.78 -13.08
N LEU A 27 -15.99 -15.22 -14.16
CA LEU A 27 -16.60 -14.11 -14.90
C LEU A 27 -17.94 -14.52 -15.52
N PHE A 28 -18.02 -15.71 -16.11
CA PHE A 28 -19.28 -16.25 -16.65
C PHE A 28 -20.35 -16.36 -15.56
N LEU A 29 -19.99 -16.88 -14.38
CA LEU A 29 -20.91 -16.98 -13.24
C LEU A 29 -21.38 -15.59 -12.77
N LEU A 30 -20.49 -14.59 -12.75
CA LEU A 30 -20.86 -13.21 -12.41
C LEU A 30 -21.83 -12.61 -13.44
N GLU A 31 -21.60 -12.86 -14.73
CA GLU A 31 -22.51 -12.44 -15.79
C GLU A 31 -23.88 -13.09 -15.64
N GLU A 32 -23.94 -14.42 -15.46
CA GLU A 32 -25.19 -15.17 -15.35
C GLU A 32 -26.01 -14.80 -14.10
N ALA A 33 -25.35 -14.67 -12.94
CA ALA A 33 -26.02 -14.50 -11.65
C ALA A 33 -26.31 -13.04 -11.28
N GLU A 34 -25.49 -12.09 -11.74
CA GLU A 34 -25.53 -10.68 -11.29
C GLU A 34 -25.70 -9.69 -12.44
N GLY A 35 -25.77 -10.16 -13.70
CA GLY A 35 -25.85 -9.30 -14.88
C GLY A 35 -24.54 -8.56 -15.17
N GLY A 36 -23.42 -9.16 -14.76
CA GLY A 36 -22.07 -8.64 -14.97
C GLY A 36 -21.44 -8.00 -13.73
N PHE A 37 -20.14 -7.74 -13.79
CA PHE A 37 -19.38 -7.27 -12.62
C PHE A 37 -19.68 -5.81 -12.25
N ASP A 38 -20.23 -4.99 -13.16
CA ASP A 38 -20.44 -3.56 -12.90
C ASP A 38 -21.45 -3.33 -11.75
N GLN A 39 -22.59 -4.04 -11.77
CA GLN A 39 -23.55 -3.97 -10.67
C GLN A 39 -23.05 -4.70 -9.43
N PHE A 40 -22.40 -5.86 -9.61
CA PHE A 40 -21.83 -6.64 -8.52
C PHE A 40 -20.87 -5.81 -7.65
N THR A 41 -19.98 -5.05 -8.29
CA THR A 41 -18.99 -4.19 -7.61
C THR A 41 -19.57 -2.89 -7.04
N ARG A 42 -20.82 -2.53 -7.34
CA ARG A 42 -21.52 -1.39 -6.71
C ARG A 42 -22.41 -1.81 -5.54
N SER A 43 -22.13 -2.95 -4.92
CA SER A 43 -22.98 -3.47 -3.84
C SER A 43 -23.00 -2.57 -2.60
N TYR A 44 -22.02 -1.68 -2.42
CA TYR A 44 -22.03 -0.60 -1.41
C TYR A 44 -23.16 0.43 -1.60
N ASN A 45 -23.86 0.44 -2.75
CA ASN A 45 -25.07 1.25 -2.95
C ASN A 45 -26.33 0.58 -2.37
N THR A 46 -26.21 -0.63 -1.82
CA THR A 46 -27.33 -1.38 -1.26
C THR A 46 -27.04 -1.99 0.10
N PHE A 47 -25.83 -2.50 0.34
CA PHE A 47 -25.39 -2.95 1.66
C PHE A 47 -25.02 -1.79 2.59
N GLY A 48 -24.99 -2.05 3.89
CA GLY A 48 -24.80 -1.02 4.91
C GLY A 48 -26.06 -0.17 5.07
N VAL A 49 -25.91 1.15 5.09
CA VAL A 49 -27.01 2.12 5.22
C VAL A 49 -27.08 3.04 4.01
N GLN A 50 -28.27 3.16 3.41
CA GLN A 50 -28.50 3.96 2.22
C GLN A 50 -29.72 4.86 2.40
N ARG A 51 -29.55 6.16 2.13
CA ARG A 51 -30.67 7.10 2.05
C ARG A 51 -31.35 6.98 0.69
N ARG A 52 -32.65 6.73 0.69
CA ARG A 52 -33.48 6.70 -0.52
C ARG A 52 -34.00 8.10 -0.87
N PRO A 53 -34.49 8.32 -2.11
CA PRO A 53 -35.04 9.62 -2.53
C PRO A 53 -36.21 10.13 -1.69
N ASP A 54 -36.95 9.25 -1.02
CA ASP A 54 -38.04 9.58 -0.10
C ASP A 54 -37.56 9.82 1.35
N ASN A 55 -36.24 9.97 1.57
CA ASN A 55 -35.57 10.09 2.85
C ASN A 55 -35.74 8.90 3.81
N SER A 56 -36.32 7.78 3.36
CA SER A 56 -36.25 6.53 4.10
C SER A 56 -34.82 6.00 4.10
N LEU A 57 -34.44 5.32 5.18
CA LEU A 57 -33.14 4.65 5.29
C LEU A 57 -33.31 3.16 5.08
N TYR A 58 -32.65 2.63 4.05
CA TYR A 58 -32.58 1.20 3.78
C TYR A 58 -31.27 0.64 4.31
N PHE A 59 -31.39 -0.44 5.08
CA PHE A 59 -30.27 -1.18 5.63
C PHE A 59 -30.25 -2.59 5.06
N LYS A 60 -29.06 -3.06 4.69
CA LYS A 60 -28.87 -4.45 4.28
C LYS A 60 -27.55 -5.02 4.78
N GLU A 61 -27.62 -6.21 5.35
CA GLU A 61 -26.46 -6.94 5.89
C GLU A 61 -26.43 -8.39 5.42
N TRP A 62 -25.25 -9.00 5.41
CA TRP A 62 -25.06 -10.44 5.18
C TRP A 62 -24.58 -11.11 6.47
N ALA A 63 -25.44 -11.94 7.07
CA ALA A 63 -25.18 -12.60 8.34
C ALA A 63 -25.88 -13.98 8.34
N PRO A 64 -25.36 -14.96 7.59
CA PRO A 64 -26.06 -16.21 7.34
C PRO A 64 -26.29 -17.05 8.61
N ALA A 65 -25.36 -17.03 9.57
CA ALA A 65 -25.48 -17.80 10.81
C ALA A 65 -26.37 -17.13 11.88
N ALA A 66 -26.72 -15.86 11.70
CA ALA A 66 -27.56 -15.13 12.66
C ALA A 66 -28.98 -15.72 12.72
N GLU A 67 -29.52 -15.77 13.93
CA GLU A 67 -30.91 -16.16 14.20
C GLU A 67 -31.85 -14.96 14.02
N ALA A 68 -31.41 -13.77 14.43
CA ALA A 68 -32.08 -12.51 14.16
C ALA A 68 -31.09 -11.35 14.15
N LEU A 69 -31.37 -10.31 13.36
CA LEU A 69 -30.66 -9.05 13.38
C LEU A 69 -31.59 -7.90 13.78
N PHE A 70 -31.04 -6.92 14.51
CA PHE A 70 -31.71 -5.67 14.86
C PHE A 70 -30.77 -4.48 14.67
N LEU A 71 -31.33 -3.31 14.42
CA LEU A 71 -30.60 -2.05 14.43
C LEU A 71 -30.83 -1.34 15.77
N THR A 72 -29.77 -0.78 16.34
CA THR A 72 -29.84 0.05 17.55
C THR A 72 -28.90 1.25 17.41
N GLY A 73 -29.16 2.32 18.15
CA GLY A 73 -28.29 3.49 18.15
C GLY A 73 -28.91 4.67 18.88
N ASP A 74 -28.33 5.85 18.71
CA ASP A 74 -28.83 7.07 19.38
C ASP A 74 -30.27 7.39 18.96
N PHE A 75 -30.61 7.16 17.69
CA PHE A 75 -31.93 7.46 17.10
C PHE A 75 -33.11 6.76 17.79
N ASN A 76 -32.88 5.63 18.46
CA ASN A 76 -33.90 4.87 19.16
C ASN A 76 -33.59 4.66 20.65
N GLY A 77 -32.71 5.50 21.22
CA GLY A 77 -32.33 5.41 22.63
C GLY A 77 -31.65 4.09 22.99
N TRP A 78 -30.93 3.48 22.05
CA TRP A 78 -30.25 2.19 22.22
C TRP A 78 -31.18 1.01 22.58
N ASP A 79 -32.45 1.08 22.18
CA ASP A 79 -33.36 -0.06 22.23
C ASP A 79 -32.88 -1.15 21.25
N LYS A 80 -32.80 -2.39 21.75
CA LYS A 80 -32.12 -3.51 21.08
C LYS A 80 -33.05 -4.35 20.19
N PHE A 81 -34.36 -4.13 20.26
CA PHE A 81 -35.36 -5.02 19.65
C PHE A 81 -36.38 -4.29 18.78
N SER A 82 -36.52 -2.97 18.95
CA SER A 82 -37.50 -2.13 18.25
C SER A 82 -37.38 -2.18 16.72
N HIS A 83 -36.17 -2.30 16.17
CA HIS A 83 -35.92 -2.25 14.72
C HIS A 83 -35.33 -3.56 14.19
N ARG A 84 -36.19 -4.59 14.05
CA ARG A 84 -35.80 -5.92 13.56
C ARG A 84 -35.63 -5.96 12.05
N TYR A 85 -34.55 -6.55 11.55
CA TYR A 85 -34.38 -6.85 10.14
C TYR A 85 -35.22 -8.05 9.71
N THR A 86 -35.67 -8.04 8.46
CA THR A 86 -36.33 -9.17 7.81
C THR A 86 -35.28 -10.06 7.13
N LYS A 87 -35.24 -11.34 7.50
CA LYS A 87 -34.38 -12.35 6.85
C LYS A 87 -34.82 -12.53 5.39
N LYS A 88 -33.85 -12.57 4.49
CA LYS A 88 -34.01 -12.86 3.07
C LYS A 88 -33.25 -14.14 2.71
N GLU A 89 -33.37 -14.54 1.46
CA GLU A 89 -32.60 -15.66 0.92
C GLU A 89 -31.09 -15.41 1.02
N PHE A 90 -30.32 -16.50 0.96
CA PHE A 90 -28.85 -16.47 0.99
C PHE A 90 -28.25 -15.82 2.26
N GLY A 91 -28.99 -15.77 3.37
CA GLY A 91 -28.51 -15.24 4.63
C GLY A 91 -28.41 -13.71 4.68
N LYS A 92 -29.06 -13.02 3.74
CA LYS A 92 -29.16 -11.56 3.71
C LYS A 92 -30.29 -11.07 4.62
N TRP A 93 -30.18 -9.84 5.09
CA TRP A 93 -31.12 -9.23 6.02
C TRP A 93 -31.40 -7.79 5.60
N GLU A 94 -32.65 -7.37 5.66
CA GLU A 94 -33.06 -6.02 5.22
C GLU A 94 -33.95 -5.32 6.24
N LEU A 95 -33.79 -4.01 6.38
CA LEU A 95 -34.63 -3.14 7.21
C LEU A 95 -34.86 -1.82 6.46
N ILE A 96 -36.08 -1.28 6.54
CA ILE A 96 -36.39 0.06 6.05
C ILE A 96 -36.91 0.87 7.23
N LEU A 97 -36.26 1.99 7.52
CA LEU A 97 -36.76 3.00 8.45
C LEU A 97 -37.47 4.10 7.67
N PRO A 98 -38.76 4.38 7.93
CA PRO A 98 -39.45 5.50 7.30
C PRO A 98 -38.85 6.83 7.77
N PRO A 99 -38.95 7.91 6.98
CA PRO A 99 -38.53 9.24 7.42
C PRO A 99 -39.31 9.68 8.67
N LYS A 100 -38.75 10.63 9.41
CA LYS A 100 -39.41 11.30 10.54
C LYS A 100 -40.63 12.09 10.05
N HIS A 101 -41.48 12.54 10.99
CA HIS A 101 -42.69 13.32 10.67
C HIS A 101 -42.41 14.64 9.91
N ASP A 102 -41.22 15.21 10.07
CA ASP A 102 -40.75 16.41 9.35
C ASP A 102 -40.10 16.09 7.99
N ASN A 103 -40.22 14.84 7.53
CA ASN A 103 -39.64 14.30 6.29
C ASN A 103 -38.11 14.24 6.27
N SER A 104 -37.44 14.43 7.41
CA SER A 104 -36.00 14.19 7.55
C SER A 104 -35.69 12.70 7.78
N PRO A 105 -34.44 12.23 7.56
CA PRO A 105 -34.06 10.83 7.77
C PRO A 105 -34.27 10.36 9.22
N ALA A 106 -34.57 9.08 9.38
CA ALA A 106 -34.81 8.46 10.70
C ALA A 106 -33.58 8.49 11.63
N VAL A 107 -32.39 8.47 11.05
CA VAL A 107 -31.11 8.52 11.75
C VAL A 107 -30.40 9.78 11.31
N ASP A 108 -30.01 10.62 12.26
CA ASP A 108 -29.31 11.87 11.96
C ASP A 108 -27.86 11.60 11.55
N HIS A 109 -27.33 12.42 10.66
CA HIS A 109 -25.89 12.44 10.36
C HIS A 109 -25.07 12.56 11.64
N ASN A 110 -23.95 11.85 11.69
CA ASN A 110 -23.01 11.83 12.82
C ASN A 110 -23.57 11.24 14.13
N SER A 111 -24.69 10.50 14.06
CA SER A 111 -25.20 9.72 15.18
C SER A 111 -24.65 8.28 15.18
N LYS A 112 -24.59 7.66 16.35
CA LYS A 112 -24.02 6.33 16.54
C LYS A 112 -25.04 5.23 16.29
N LEU A 113 -24.58 4.14 15.69
CA LEU A 113 -25.35 2.95 15.36
C LEU A 113 -24.59 1.68 15.78
N LYS A 114 -25.31 0.58 15.97
CA LYS A 114 -24.77 -0.80 15.99
C LYS A 114 -25.81 -1.78 15.41
N VAL A 115 -25.31 -2.86 14.83
CA VAL A 115 -26.10 -4.05 14.52
C VAL A 115 -26.09 -4.96 15.75
N VAL A 116 -27.26 -5.39 16.19
CA VAL A 116 -27.42 -6.40 17.24
C VAL A 116 -27.66 -7.74 16.58
N VAL A 117 -26.74 -8.68 16.80
CA VAL A 117 -26.79 -10.04 16.26
C VAL A 117 -27.23 -10.98 17.37
N HIS A 118 -28.32 -11.70 17.14
CA HIS A 118 -28.73 -12.82 17.97
C HIS A 118 -28.21 -14.12 17.38
N THR A 119 -27.44 -14.86 18.17
CA THR A 119 -26.92 -16.18 17.77
C THR A 119 -27.89 -17.29 18.14
N LYS A 120 -27.70 -18.49 17.57
CA LYS A 120 -28.50 -19.68 17.89
C LYS A 120 -28.35 -20.12 19.34
N GLU A 121 -27.19 -19.84 19.94
CA GLU A 121 -26.86 -20.10 21.35
C GLU A 121 -27.50 -19.08 22.31
N GLY A 122 -28.31 -18.15 21.79
CA GLY A 122 -29.01 -17.13 22.58
C GLY A 122 -28.12 -15.95 22.99
N GLN A 123 -26.91 -15.82 22.45
CA GLN A 123 -26.04 -14.67 22.71
C GLN A 123 -26.51 -13.44 21.96
N ARG A 124 -26.16 -12.27 22.50
CA ARG A 124 -26.43 -10.96 21.89
C ARG A 124 -25.11 -10.25 21.68
N LEU A 125 -24.77 -10.06 20.42
CA LEU A 125 -23.52 -9.47 19.99
C LEU A 125 -23.79 -8.09 19.40
N TYR A 126 -22.95 -7.11 19.72
CA TYR A 126 -23.01 -5.80 19.08
C TYR A 126 -21.89 -5.73 18.05
N ARG A 127 -22.23 -5.28 16.85
CA ARG A 127 -21.33 -5.23 15.71
C ARG A 127 -21.43 -3.90 15.00
N ILE A 128 -20.31 -3.47 14.44
CA ILE A 128 -20.27 -2.46 13.39
C ILE A 128 -20.67 -3.14 12.07
N SER A 129 -21.41 -2.44 11.22
CA SER A 129 -21.71 -2.92 9.87
C SER A 129 -20.39 -3.16 9.11
N PRO A 130 -20.20 -4.29 8.42
CA PRO A 130 -19.07 -4.51 7.52
C PRO A 130 -18.91 -3.40 6.47
N TRP A 131 -20.00 -2.72 6.15
CA TRP A 131 -20.12 -1.66 5.14
C TRP A 131 -20.17 -0.26 5.76
N ALA A 132 -19.75 -0.11 7.03
CA ALA A 132 -19.69 1.19 7.70
C ALA A 132 -18.75 2.15 6.94
N LYS A 133 -19.28 3.32 6.58
CA LYS A 133 -18.53 4.39 5.87
C LYS A 133 -17.64 5.21 6.80
N TYR A 134 -17.96 5.22 8.09
CA TYR A 134 -17.22 5.96 9.11
C TYR A 134 -17.45 5.33 10.48
N VAL A 135 -16.38 5.27 11.27
CA VAL A 135 -16.41 4.81 12.66
C VAL A 135 -15.54 5.75 13.45
N THR A 136 -15.81 5.95 14.74
CA THR A 136 -15.00 6.83 15.58
C THR A 136 -14.76 6.18 16.94
N ARG A 137 -13.75 6.66 17.66
CA ARG A 137 -13.47 6.23 19.02
C ARG A 137 -13.25 7.46 19.90
N GLU A 138 -13.98 7.53 20.99
CA GLU A 138 -13.73 8.54 22.03
C GLU A 138 -12.38 8.28 22.70
N GLU A 139 -11.66 9.32 23.14
CA GLU A 139 -10.27 9.21 23.64
C GLU A 139 -10.06 8.14 24.73
N LYS A 140 -11.07 7.89 25.56
CA LYS A 140 -11.01 6.91 26.67
C LYS A 140 -11.66 5.56 26.33
N ALA A 141 -12.31 5.44 25.19
CA ALA A 141 -12.98 4.21 24.78
C ALA A 141 -11.96 3.22 24.19
N VAL A 142 -12.21 1.93 24.42
CA VAL A 142 -11.42 0.86 23.79
C VAL A 142 -11.99 0.49 22.42
N ILE A 143 -13.31 0.51 22.30
CA ILE A 143 -14.08 0.02 21.15
C ILE A 143 -14.54 1.21 20.29
N TYR A 144 -14.53 1.05 18.97
CA TYR A 144 -15.09 2.04 18.06
C TYR A 144 -16.64 1.98 18.00
N ASP A 145 -17.24 3.11 17.69
CA ASP A 145 -18.66 3.24 17.37
C ASP A 145 -18.84 3.43 15.86
N TRP A 146 -19.85 2.75 15.29
CA TRP A 146 -20.27 3.03 13.93
C TRP A 146 -21.02 4.35 13.88
N VAL A 147 -20.53 5.29 13.08
CA VAL A 147 -21.10 6.62 12.91
C VAL A 147 -21.81 6.71 11.58
N HIS A 148 -23.07 7.12 11.59
CA HIS A 148 -23.83 7.32 10.36
C HIS A 148 -23.29 8.53 9.58
N TRP A 149 -22.64 8.28 8.44
CA TRP A 149 -22.06 9.32 7.60
C TRP A 149 -22.96 9.64 6.39
N ASP A 150 -23.85 10.62 6.57
CA ASP A 150 -24.68 11.22 5.50
C ASP A 150 -24.66 12.76 5.56
N PRO A 151 -23.51 13.42 5.27
CA PRO A 151 -23.37 14.87 5.45
C PRO A 151 -24.40 15.63 4.61
N PRO A 152 -25.04 16.70 5.15
CA PRO A 152 -26.01 17.49 4.39
C PRO A 152 -25.43 18.14 3.13
N GLN A 153 -24.12 18.42 3.14
CA GLN A 153 -23.36 18.96 2.03
C GLN A 153 -22.13 18.06 1.83
N PRO A 154 -22.24 16.99 1.03
CA PRO A 154 -21.10 16.13 0.75
C PRO A 154 -20.04 16.89 -0.05
N TYR A 155 -18.77 16.55 0.15
CA TYR A 155 -17.69 17.08 -0.67
C TYR A 155 -17.89 16.71 -2.15
N ILE A 156 -17.70 17.68 -3.05
CA ILE A 156 -17.78 17.49 -4.51
C ILE A 156 -16.37 17.56 -5.06
N HIS A 157 -15.90 16.45 -5.63
CA HIS A 157 -14.60 16.35 -6.29
C HIS A 157 -14.59 17.22 -7.56
N ILE A 158 -13.63 18.14 -7.67
CA ILE A 158 -13.61 19.14 -8.77
C ILE A 158 -12.49 18.92 -9.78
N HIS A 159 -11.34 18.34 -9.41
CA HIS A 159 -10.22 18.14 -10.33
C HIS A 159 -10.25 16.73 -10.94
N PRO A 160 -10.07 16.59 -12.27
CA PRO A 160 -10.00 15.28 -12.90
C PRO A 160 -8.76 14.52 -12.41
N ARG A 161 -8.81 13.19 -12.55
CA ARG A 161 -7.64 12.33 -12.35
C ARG A 161 -6.48 12.78 -13.24
N PRO A 162 -5.24 12.83 -12.74
CA PRO A 162 -4.07 13.02 -13.59
C PRO A 162 -3.97 11.89 -14.62
N ARG A 163 -3.29 12.15 -15.74
CA ARG A 163 -2.99 11.10 -16.72
C ARG A 163 -1.96 10.13 -16.14
N LYS A 164 -2.09 8.84 -16.47
CA LYS A 164 -1.08 7.82 -16.14
C LYS A 164 0.31 8.27 -16.62
N PRO A 165 1.29 8.46 -15.72
CA PRO A 165 2.62 8.90 -16.10
C PRO A 165 3.37 7.78 -16.82
N THR A 166 4.38 8.14 -17.62
CA THR A 166 5.22 7.17 -18.33
C THR A 166 6.01 6.27 -17.37
N SER A 167 6.47 6.84 -16.26
CA SER A 167 7.14 6.16 -15.16
C SER A 167 6.59 6.67 -13.83
N LEU A 168 6.61 5.81 -12.80
CA LEU A 168 6.14 6.18 -11.46
C LEU A 168 7.29 6.62 -10.58
N ARG A 169 7.13 7.77 -9.95
CA ARG A 169 7.96 8.28 -8.86
C ARG A 169 7.02 8.46 -7.67
N ILE A 170 7.01 7.44 -6.81
CA ILE A 170 6.05 7.26 -5.73
C ILE A 170 6.62 7.82 -4.42
N TYR A 171 5.84 8.67 -3.77
CA TYR A 171 6.12 9.13 -2.41
C TYR A 171 5.19 8.39 -1.44
N GLU A 172 5.72 7.36 -0.77
CA GLU A 172 5.00 6.55 0.20
C GLU A 172 4.80 7.32 1.51
N SER A 173 3.54 7.40 1.95
CA SER A 173 3.10 8.36 2.96
C SER A 173 2.12 7.76 3.97
N HIS A 174 2.24 8.20 5.21
CA HIS A 174 1.27 7.96 6.26
C HIS A 174 0.83 9.28 6.89
N VAL A 175 -0.48 9.58 6.80
CA VAL A 175 -1.04 10.88 7.19
C VAL A 175 -0.75 11.20 8.65
N GLY A 176 -1.01 10.26 9.56
CA GLY A 176 -0.92 10.48 11.00
C GLY A 176 0.46 10.85 11.56
N ILE A 177 1.55 10.64 10.79
CA ILE A 177 2.92 10.98 11.19
C ILE A 177 3.48 12.15 10.37
N GLY A 178 2.68 12.74 9.48
CA GLY A 178 3.08 13.82 8.56
C GLY A 178 3.21 15.20 9.20
N SER A 179 3.64 15.28 10.46
CA SER A 179 3.88 16.52 11.20
C SER A 179 5.13 16.37 12.07
N PRO A 180 5.85 17.48 12.39
CA PRO A 180 6.92 17.46 13.37
C PRO A 180 6.43 17.36 14.82
N GLU A 181 5.12 17.48 15.05
CA GLU A 181 4.53 17.35 16.38
C GLU A 181 4.37 15.87 16.78
N GLY A 182 4.62 15.55 18.05
CA GLY A 182 4.37 14.22 18.62
C GLY A 182 2.88 13.98 18.89
N LYS A 183 2.06 14.00 17.85
CA LYS A 183 0.61 13.73 17.86
C LYS A 183 0.16 13.20 16.50
N ILE A 184 -1.05 12.66 16.43
CA ILE A 184 -1.65 12.25 15.16
C ILE A 184 -1.95 13.49 14.31
N ALA A 185 -1.33 13.56 13.14
CA ALA A 185 -1.60 14.60 12.15
C ALA A 185 -2.87 14.32 11.33
N SER A 186 -3.49 15.38 10.80
CA SER A 186 -4.76 15.31 10.06
C SER A 186 -4.61 15.29 8.55
N TYR A 187 -5.67 14.89 7.84
CA TYR A 187 -5.78 15.02 6.38
C TYR A 187 -5.54 16.46 5.92
N ASN A 188 -6.12 17.45 6.61
CA ASN A 188 -5.91 18.87 6.27
C ASN A 188 -4.46 19.32 6.46
N ASN A 189 -3.78 18.84 7.51
CA ASN A 189 -2.35 19.09 7.69
C ASN A 189 -1.54 18.50 6.52
N PHE A 190 -1.81 17.25 6.15
CA PHE A 190 -1.11 16.61 5.03
C PHE A 190 -1.34 17.37 3.71
N THR A 191 -2.60 17.75 3.46
CA THR A 191 -3.02 18.53 2.29
C THR A 191 -2.27 19.86 2.19
N THR A 192 -2.17 20.59 3.30
CA THR A 192 -1.60 21.94 3.31
C THR A 192 -0.08 21.94 3.36
N ASN A 193 0.52 21.02 4.13
CA ASN A 193 1.92 21.11 4.52
C ASN A 193 2.83 20.05 3.87
N VAL A 194 2.25 18.93 3.42
CA VAL A 194 3.02 17.79 2.88
C VAL A 194 2.88 17.69 1.36
N LEU A 195 1.67 17.82 0.79
CA LEU A 195 1.47 17.77 -0.66
C LEU A 195 2.37 18.77 -1.44
N PRO A 196 2.55 20.04 -1.01
CA PRO A 196 3.44 20.96 -1.72
C PRO A 196 4.90 20.50 -1.73
N ARG A 197 5.37 19.80 -0.69
CA ARG A 197 6.73 19.27 -0.60
C ARG A 197 6.92 18.11 -1.57
N ILE A 198 5.95 17.19 -1.60
CA ILE A 198 5.93 16.05 -2.54
C ILE A 198 6.01 16.57 -3.98
N LYS A 199 5.22 17.61 -4.30
CA LYS A 199 5.26 18.26 -5.61
C LYS A 199 6.60 18.90 -5.92
N ASP A 200 7.18 19.66 -4.98
CA ASP A 200 8.47 20.32 -5.17
C ASP A 200 9.58 19.31 -5.48
N LEU A 201 9.62 18.20 -4.73
CA LEU A 201 10.53 17.07 -4.90
C LEU A 201 10.41 16.34 -6.25
N GLY A 202 9.37 16.60 -7.05
CA GLY A 202 9.21 16.02 -8.39
C GLY A 202 8.59 14.62 -8.42
N TYR A 203 8.05 14.13 -7.30
CA TYR A 203 7.22 12.93 -7.30
C TYR A 203 5.91 13.19 -8.05
N ASN A 204 5.42 12.16 -8.73
CA ASN A 204 4.20 12.23 -9.55
C ASN A 204 3.08 11.31 -9.03
N CYS A 205 3.36 10.54 -7.98
CA CYS A 205 2.44 9.59 -7.38
C CYS A 205 2.64 9.57 -5.86
N ILE A 206 1.57 9.39 -5.11
CA ILE A 206 1.58 9.15 -3.66
C ILE A 206 1.07 7.73 -3.42
N GLN A 207 1.78 6.96 -2.61
CA GLN A 207 1.23 5.73 -2.01
C GLN A 207 0.72 6.08 -0.62
N LEU A 208 -0.58 6.03 -0.41
CA LEU A 208 -1.21 6.49 0.83
C LEU A 208 -1.57 5.30 1.73
N MET A 209 -0.76 5.13 2.78
CA MET A 209 -0.86 4.03 3.73
C MET A 209 -1.89 4.31 4.82
N ALA A 210 -2.36 3.24 5.47
CA ALA A 210 -3.17 3.28 6.69
C ALA A 210 -4.47 4.10 6.59
N ILE A 211 -5.12 4.10 5.43
CA ILE A 211 -6.37 4.82 5.20
C ILE A 211 -7.60 3.98 5.56
N MET A 212 -7.61 2.70 5.20
CA MET A 212 -8.64 1.78 5.66
C MET A 212 -8.59 1.71 7.19
N GLU A 213 -9.75 1.83 7.84
CA GLU A 213 -9.80 2.00 9.29
C GLU A 213 -9.26 0.76 10.03
N HIS A 214 -8.43 1.04 11.03
CA HIS A 214 -7.71 0.06 11.84
C HIS A 214 -7.71 0.49 13.32
N ALA A 215 -8.17 -0.36 14.23
CA ALA A 215 -8.29 0.02 15.65
C ALA A 215 -6.92 0.15 16.36
N TYR A 216 -5.92 -0.61 15.92
CA TYR A 216 -4.58 -0.59 16.51
C TYR A 216 -3.64 0.30 15.69
N TYR A 217 -3.33 1.51 16.20
CA TYR A 217 -2.56 2.51 15.44
C TYR A 217 -1.14 2.03 15.11
N ALA A 218 -0.49 1.31 16.03
CA ALA A 218 0.84 0.74 15.82
C ALA A 218 0.85 -0.48 14.88
N SER A 219 -0.30 -0.90 14.33
CA SER A 219 -0.31 -1.83 13.19
C SER A 219 0.12 -1.17 11.88
N PHE A 220 0.32 0.15 11.88
CA PHE A 220 0.68 0.92 10.69
C PHE A 220 -0.34 0.82 9.55
N GLY A 221 -1.59 0.49 9.87
CA GLY A 221 -2.65 0.28 8.88
C GLY A 221 -2.86 -1.17 8.46
N TYR A 222 -2.07 -2.13 8.93
CA TYR A 222 -2.20 -3.53 8.49
C TYR A 222 -3.31 -4.31 9.21
N GLN A 223 -3.77 -3.86 10.39
CA GLN A 223 -4.83 -4.54 11.15
C GLN A 223 -6.22 -3.92 10.90
N ILE A 224 -6.77 -4.13 9.69
CA ILE A 224 -8.04 -3.53 9.27
C ILE A 224 -9.21 -4.05 10.10
N THR A 225 -10.07 -3.13 10.54
CA THR A 225 -11.31 -3.42 11.25
C THR A 225 -12.56 -3.05 10.45
N SER A 226 -12.56 -1.91 9.77
CA SER A 226 -13.70 -1.43 8.96
C SER A 226 -13.26 -1.05 7.54
N PHE A 227 -13.50 -1.95 6.59
CA PHE A 227 -12.90 -1.91 5.24
C PHE A 227 -13.37 -0.73 4.38
N PHE A 228 -14.60 -0.24 4.59
CA PHE A 228 -15.19 0.87 3.83
C PHE A 228 -15.00 2.23 4.53
N ALA A 229 -14.43 2.26 5.73
CA ALA A 229 -14.24 3.46 6.51
C ALA A 229 -12.86 4.07 6.26
N ALA A 230 -12.84 5.36 5.90
CA ALA A 230 -11.63 6.17 5.99
C ALA A 230 -11.28 6.39 7.47
N SER A 231 -10.00 6.21 7.83
CA SER A 231 -9.58 6.23 9.22
C SER A 231 -9.88 7.58 9.88
N SER A 232 -10.72 7.52 10.90
CA SER A 232 -11.22 8.69 11.65
C SER A 232 -10.15 9.43 12.44
N ARG A 233 -8.98 8.82 12.65
CA ARG A 233 -7.84 9.43 13.34
C ARG A 233 -7.36 10.71 12.67
N TYR A 234 -7.46 10.78 11.35
CA TYR A 234 -6.89 11.88 10.59
C TYR A 234 -7.94 12.93 10.22
N GLY A 235 -9.22 12.63 10.40
CA GLY A 235 -10.32 13.49 10.02
C GLY A 235 -11.49 12.71 9.44
N THR A 236 -12.35 13.42 8.75
CA THR A 236 -13.59 12.92 8.15
C THR A 236 -13.35 12.36 6.73
N PRO A 237 -14.29 11.55 6.21
CA PRO A 237 -14.27 11.10 4.82
C PRO A 237 -14.14 12.25 3.81
N ASP A 238 -14.79 13.38 4.06
CA ASP A 238 -14.76 14.54 3.15
C ASP A 238 -13.41 15.25 3.14
N GLU A 239 -12.68 15.26 4.27
CA GLU A 239 -11.30 15.78 4.32
C GLU A 239 -10.32 14.88 3.56
N LEU A 240 -10.54 13.56 3.52
CA LEU A 240 -9.77 12.66 2.66
C LEU A 240 -10.07 12.92 1.17
N LYS A 241 -11.34 13.11 0.79
CA LYS A 241 -11.70 13.49 -0.58
C LYS A 241 -11.01 14.79 -0.99
N GLN A 242 -11.01 15.80 -0.10
CA GLN A 242 -10.31 17.05 -0.35
C GLN A 242 -8.80 16.85 -0.54
N LEU A 243 -8.15 16.00 0.27
CA LEU A 243 -6.72 15.69 0.12
C LEU A 243 -6.42 15.16 -1.28
N ILE A 244 -7.18 14.16 -1.74
CA ILE A 244 -6.98 13.52 -3.05
C ILE A 244 -7.26 14.51 -4.18
N ASP A 245 -8.32 15.31 -4.06
CA ASP A 245 -8.68 16.34 -5.04
C ASP A 245 -7.60 17.42 -5.17
N VAL A 246 -7.00 17.85 -4.04
CA VAL A 246 -5.86 18.79 -4.06
C VAL A 246 -4.63 18.14 -4.66
N ALA A 247 -4.33 16.86 -4.38
CA ALA A 247 -3.24 16.15 -5.04
C ALA A 247 -3.44 16.07 -6.56
N HIS A 248 -4.67 15.81 -7.03
CA HIS A 248 -5.03 15.83 -8.45
C HIS A 248 -4.86 17.22 -9.07
N SER A 249 -5.21 18.30 -8.35
CA SER A 249 -4.95 19.67 -8.80
C SER A 249 -3.46 19.96 -9.04
N MET A 250 -2.58 19.25 -8.33
CA MET A 250 -1.13 19.31 -8.48
C MET A 250 -0.59 18.33 -9.53
N GLY A 251 -1.45 17.58 -10.21
CA GLY A 251 -1.09 16.55 -11.18
C GLY A 251 -0.39 15.35 -10.56
N ILE A 252 -0.71 15.01 -9.30
CA ILE A 252 -0.14 13.88 -8.56
C ILE A 252 -1.22 12.80 -8.44
N MET A 253 -0.90 11.59 -8.90
CA MET A 253 -1.77 10.44 -8.69
C MET A 253 -1.73 9.98 -7.23
N VAL A 254 -2.82 9.41 -6.73
CA VAL A 254 -2.88 8.85 -5.37
C VAL A 254 -3.30 7.38 -5.43
N LEU A 255 -2.42 6.50 -4.98
CA LEU A 255 -2.69 5.08 -4.80
C LEU A 255 -3.04 4.81 -3.32
N LEU A 256 -3.95 3.87 -3.09
CA LEU A 256 -4.32 3.42 -1.76
C LEU A 256 -3.65 2.08 -1.42
N ASP A 257 -3.19 1.92 -0.17
CA ASP A 257 -2.89 0.59 0.39
C ASP A 257 -4.19 -0.18 0.64
N VAL A 258 -4.33 -1.30 -0.06
CA VAL A 258 -5.44 -2.24 0.10
C VAL A 258 -4.95 -3.49 0.81
N VAL A 259 -5.40 -3.64 2.05
CA VAL A 259 -5.10 -4.82 2.87
C VAL A 259 -6.26 -5.79 2.76
N HIS A 260 -6.29 -6.55 1.66
CA HIS A 260 -7.25 -7.64 1.45
C HIS A 260 -6.68 -9.02 1.76
N SER A 261 -5.43 -9.10 2.22
CA SER A 261 -4.76 -10.35 2.58
C SER A 261 -5.29 -10.97 3.88
N HIS A 262 -5.75 -10.13 4.81
CA HIS A 262 -6.26 -10.54 6.12
C HIS A 262 -7.15 -9.47 6.74
N ALA A 263 -7.75 -9.77 7.89
CA ALA A 263 -8.47 -8.82 8.73
C ALA A 263 -8.09 -8.97 10.21
N SER A 264 -8.28 -7.91 10.99
CA SER A 264 -8.07 -7.94 12.43
C SER A 264 -8.97 -8.97 13.12
N LYS A 265 -8.47 -9.58 14.21
CA LYS A 265 -9.25 -10.48 15.08
C LYS A 265 -10.30 -9.76 15.93
N ASN A 266 -10.32 -8.44 15.93
CA ASN A 266 -11.32 -7.63 16.62
C ASN A 266 -12.75 -8.03 16.24
N THR A 267 -13.60 -8.28 17.24
CA THR A 267 -14.99 -8.74 17.02
C THR A 267 -16.04 -7.67 17.30
N GLU A 268 -15.79 -6.74 18.22
CA GLU A 268 -16.78 -5.72 18.60
C GLU A 268 -16.78 -4.53 17.63
N ASP A 269 -15.60 -4.17 17.13
CA ASP A 269 -15.35 -3.07 16.20
C ASP A 269 -14.70 -3.53 14.88
N GLY A 270 -14.57 -4.84 14.67
CA GLY A 270 -14.01 -5.43 13.46
C GLY A 270 -14.95 -6.44 12.79
N LEU A 271 -14.47 -7.01 11.68
CA LEU A 271 -15.23 -7.93 10.84
C LEU A 271 -15.31 -9.37 11.43
N ASN A 272 -14.41 -9.72 12.36
CA ASN A 272 -14.34 -11.05 12.92
C ASN A 272 -15.62 -11.40 13.70
N ARG A 273 -16.12 -12.62 13.49
CA ARG A 273 -17.34 -13.13 14.12
C ARG A 273 -18.53 -12.18 14.02
N PHE A 274 -18.70 -11.56 12.85
CA PHE A 274 -19.80 -10.63 12.58
C PHE A 274 -21.15 -11.27 12.90
N ASP A 275 -21.49 -12.41 12.30
CA ASP A 275 -22.75 -13.11 12.52
C ASP A 275 -22.75 -14.08 13.73
N GLY A 276 -21.68 -14.04 14.53
CA GLY A 276 -21.43 -14.94 15.67
C GLY A 276 -20.69 -16.23 15.31
N SER A 277 -20.56 -16.57 14.03
CA SER A 277 -19.76 -17.73 13.58
C SER A 277 -18.28 -17.39 13.37
N ASP A 278 -17.43 -18.39 13.17
CA ASP A 278 -16.01 -18.22 12.84
C ASP A 278 -15.72 -18.18 11.33
N SER A 279 -16.75 -18.29 10.48
CA SER A 279 -16.61 -18.59 9.06
C SER A 279 -17.45 -17.72 8.12
N CYS A 280 -18.02 -16.61 8.62
CA CYS A 280 -18.81 -15.69 7.81
C CYS A 280 -18.00 -15.12 6.63
N PHE A 281 -17.05 -14.20 6.88
CA PHE A 281 -16.16 -13.66 5.85
C PHE A 281 -14.86 -14.47 5.68
N PHE A 282 -14.60 -15.39 6.60
CA PHE A 282 -13.30 -16.05 6.77
C PHE A 282 -13.43 -17.56 6.61
N HIS A 283 -12.32 -18.26 6.41
CA HIS A 283 -12.33 -19.71 6.61
C HIS A 283 -12.53 -20.04 8.10
N SER A 284 -13.10 -21.20 8.43
CA SER A 284 -13.02 -21.69 9.82
C SER A 284 -11.56 -22.00 10.20
N PRO A 285 -11.18 -21.87 11.48
CA PRO A 285 -9.87 -22.34 11.95
C PRO A 285 -9.66 -23.84 11.67
N PRO A 286 -8.42 -24.28 11.39
CA PRO A 286 -7.19 -23.48 11.43
C PRO A 286 -6.92 -22.66 10.16
N ARG A 287 -7.53 -22.98 9.00
CA ARG A 287 -7.27 -22.28 7.71
C ARG A 287 -7.57 -20.77 7.78
N GLY A 288 -8.55 -20.38 8.59
CA GLY A 288 -8.93 -18.97 8.78
C GLY A 288 -8.00 -18.12 9.64
N VAL A 289 -6.87 -18.63 10.12
CA VAL A 289 -6.01 -17.91 11.07
C VAL A 289 -4.58 -17.78 10.54
N HIS A 290 -4.11 -16.54 10.42
CA HIS A 290 -2.70 -16.25 10.13
C HIS A 290 -1.90 -16.24 11.43
N SER A 291 -1.03 -17.23 11.64
CA SER A 291 -0.36 -17.46 12.92
C SER A 291 0.64 -16.36 13.30
N LEU A 292 1.44 -15.88 12.34
CA LEU A 292 2.47 -14.85 12.60
C LEU A 292 1.87 -13.46 12.83
N TRP A 293 0.75 -13.16 12.18
CA TRP A 293 0.11 -11.84 12.24
C TRP A 293 -1.06 -11.80 13.23
N ASP A 294 -1.34 -12.93 13.88
CA ASP A 294 -2.48 -13.11 14.78
C ASP A 294 -3.82 -12.59 14.19
N SER A 295 -4.10 -12.95 12.93
CA SER A 295 -5.17 -12.33 12.11
C SER A 295 -6.15 -13.35 11.51
N CYS A 296 -7.28 -12.88 10.97
CA CYS A 296 -8.27 -13.67 10.24
C CYS A 296 -7.99 -13.70 8.73
N LEU A 297 -8.21 -14.85 8.07
CA LEU A 297 -7.98 -15.04 6.63
C LEU A 297 -9.29 -15.24 5.87
N PHE A 298 -9.48 -14.44 4.82
CA PHE A 298 -10.69 -14.42 4.01
C PHE A 298 -10.95 -15.77 3.34
N ASN A 299 -12.23 -16.10 3.18
CA ASN A 299 -12.65 -17.18 2.30
C ASN A 299 -12.96 -16.61 0.90
N TYR A 300 -11.92 -16.50 0.05
CA TYR A 300 -12.05 -15.91 -1.28
C TYR A 300 -12.98 -16.70 -2.23
N SER A 301 -13.29 -17.96 -1.93
CA SER A 301 -14.26 -18.76 -2.69
C SER A 301 -15.72 -18.35 -2.45
N SER A 302 -15.99 -17.61 -1.36
CA SER A 302 -17.36 -17.20 -0.99
C SER A 302 -17.85 -16.04 -1.85
N TRP A 303 -19.05 -16.19 -2.43
CA TRP A 303 -19.67 -15.20 -3.31
C TRP A 303 -19.82 -13.82 -2.67
N GLU A 304 -20.25 -13.78 -1.40
CA GLU A 304 -20.44 -12.50 -0.70
C GLU A 304 -19.12 -11.92 -0.18
N VAL A 305 -18.06 -12.72 -0.04
CA VAL A 305 -16.69 -12.21 0.20
C VAL A 305 -16.12 -11.59 -1.06
N LEU A 306 -16.28 -12.22 -2.23
CA LEU A 306 -15.94 -11.60 -3.52
C LEU A 306 -16.72 -10.29 -3.71
N ARG A 307 -18.03 -10.27 -3.40
CA ARG A 307 -18.85 -9.06 -3.46
C ARG A 307 -18.29 -7.97 -2.57
N PHE A 308 -17.97 -8.31 -1.33
CA PHE A 308 -17.44 -7.38 -0.34
C PHE A 308 -16.11 -6.76 -0.79
N LEU A 309 -15.13 -7.58 -1.16
CA LEU A 309 -13.78 -7.12 -1.51
C LEU A 309 -13.76 -6.39 -2.86
N LEU A 310 -14.44 -6.89 -3.89
CA LEU A 310 -14.49 -6.22 -5.19
C LEU A 310 -15.30 -4.92 -5.12
N SER A 311 -16.35 -4.87 -4.29
CA SER A 311 -17.06 -3.61 -4.02
C SER A 311 -16.23 -2.64 -3.20
N ASN A 312 -15.33 -3.12 -2.36
CA ASN A 312 -14.42 -2.26 -1.61
C ASN A 312 -13.44 -1.54 -2.54
N LEU A 313 -12.85 -2.25 -3.50
CA LEU A 313 -12.01 -1.64 -4.53
C LEU A 313 -12.79 -0.56 -5.31
N ARG A 314 -14.02 -0.88 -5.73
CA ARG A 314 -14.88 0.06 -6.46
C ARG A 314 -15.26 1.28 -5.61
N TRP A 315 -15.53 1.08 -4.33
CA TRP A 315 -15.81 2.15 -3.37
C TRP A 315 -14.67 3.15 -3.28
N TRP A 316 -13.43 2.69 -3.14
CA TRP A 316 -12.27 3.59 -3.09
C TRP A 316 -12.00 4.32 -4.41
N MET A 317 -12.28 3.68 -5.55
CA MET A 317 -12.20 4.33 -6.87
C MET A 317 -13.30 5.38 -7.10
N GLU A 318 -14.55 5.11 -6.71
CA GLU A 318 -15.68 6.00 -7.00
C GLU A 318 -15.91 7.07 -5.93
N GLU A 319 -15.86 6.73 -4.65
CA GLU A 319 -16.19 7.68 -3.56
C GLU A 319 -15.04 8.65 -3.28
N TYR A 320 -13.80 8.15 -3.32
CA TYR A 320 -12.60 8.91 -2.92
C TYR A 320 -11.70 9.28 -4.09
N HIS A 321 -11.99 8.77 -5.28
CA HIS A 321 -11.22 9.05 -6.48
C HIS A 321 -9.73 8.62 -6.39
N PHE A 322 -9.37 7.55 -5.67
CA PHE A 322 -8.02 6.98 -5.77
C PHE A 322 -7.72 6.47 -7.18
N ASP A 323 -6.49 6.61 -7.66
CA ASP A 323 -6.07 6.26 -9.04
C ASP A 323 -5.58 4.82 -9.20
N GLY A 324 -5.65 4.04 -8.12
CA GLY A 324 -5.20 2.67 -8.10
C GLY A 324 -4.77 2.26 -6.70
N PHE A 325 -4.07 1.14 -6.62
CA PHE A 325 -3.86 0.43 -5.36
C PHE A 325 -2.49 -0.22 -5.27
N ARG A 326 -1.96 -0.30 -4.05
CA ARG A 326 -1.01 -1.34 -3.67
C ARG A 326 -1.77 -2.43 -2.91
N PHE A 327 -1.65 -3.67 -3.33
CA PHE A 327 -2.19 -4.82 -2.61
C PHE A 327 -1.11 -5.35 -1.67
N ASP A 328 -1.38 -5.28 -0.36
CA ASP A 328 -0.41 -5.64 0.67
C ASP A 328 -0.53 -7.10 1.10
N GLY A 329 0.61 -7.72 1.38
CA GLY A 329 0.70 -9.12 1.78
C GLY A 329 0.27 -10.10 0.67
N VAL A 330 0.54 -9.79 -0.61
CA VAL A 330 0.18 -10.68 -1.73
C VAL A 330 0.83 -12.05 -1.58
N THR A 331 2.08 -12.14 -1.13
CA THR A 331 2.71 -13.44 -0.82
C THR A 331 1.89 -14.28 0.17
N SER A 332 1.27 -13.65 1.17
CA SER A 332 0.42 -14.35 2.14
C SER A 332 -0.86 -14.89 1.49
N MET A 333 -1.39 -14.18 0.49
CA MET A 333 -2.55 -14.61 -0.28
C MET A 333 -2.21 -15.78 -1.20
N LEU A 334 -1.11 -15.66 -1.96
CA LEU A 334 -0.75 -16.60 -3.03
C LEU A 334 -0.52 -18.03 -2.54
N TYR A 335 -0.10 -18.22 -1.29
CA TYR A 335 0.29 -19.54 -0.77
C TYR A 335 -0.40 -19.86 0.54
N HIS A 336 -0.84 -21.11 0.70
CA HIS A 336 -1.42 -21.62 1.95
C HIS A 336 -0.45 -21.62 3.14
N HIS A 337 0.86 -21.61 2.90
CA HIS A 337 1.88 -21.43 3.94
C HIS A 337 2.26 -19.96 4.17
N HIS A 338 1.69 -19.04 3.39
CA HIS A 338 1.83 -17.59 3.51
C HIS A 338 3.27 -17.05 3.37
N GLY A 339 4.17 -17.83 2.75
CA GLY A 339 5.61 -17.55 2.73
C GLY A 339 6.32 -17.71 4.10
N ILE A 340 5.62 -18.11 5.16
CA ILE A 340 6.20 -18.24 6.50
C ILE A 340 7.19 -19.41 6.51
N GLY A 341 8.43 -19.13 6.96
CA GLY A 341 9.49 -20.13 7.06
C GLY A 341 9.86 -20.80 5.74
N THR A 342 9.47 -20.21 4.60
CA THR A 342 9.65 -20.77 3.26
C THR A 342 10.59 -19.84 2.47
N GLY A 343 11.67 -20.40 1.92
CA GLY A 343 12.53 -19.69 0.98
C GLY A 343 12.06 -19.90 -0.45
N PHE A 344 12.26 -18.90 -1.31
CA PHE A 344 11.99 -18.98 -2.74
C PHE A 344 13.31 -18.95 -3.49
N THR A 345 13.69 -20.07 -4.10
CA THR A 345 14.97 -20.24 -4.79
C THR A 345 14.90 -19.80 -6.25
N GLY A 346 13.68 -19.74 -6.80
CA GLY A 346 13.44 -19.50 -8.23
C GLY A 346 13.03 -20.76 -8.99
N ASP A 347 13.01 -21.93 -8.35
CA ASP A 347 12.42 -23.15 -8.92
C ASP A 347 10.91 -22.98 -9.10
N TYR A 348 10.41 -23.20 -10.32
CA TYR A 348 9.02 -22.91 -10.67
C TYR A 348 8.01 -23.81 -9.95
N SER A 349 8.45 -24.97 -9.45
CA SER A 349 7.60 -25.84 -8.63
C SER A 349 7.17 -25.19 -7.30
N GLU A 350 7.95 -24.24 -6.79
CA GLU A 350 7.63 -23.43 -5.60
C GLU A 350 6.48 -22.46 -5.85
N TYR A 351 6.23 -22.09 -7.11
CA TYR A 351 5.25 -21.06 -7.49
C TYR A 351 3.95 -21.61 -8.09
N PHE A 352 3.94 -22.84 -8.60
CA PHE A 352 2.79 -23.42 -9.32
C PHE A 352 2.29 -24.76 -8.76
N GLY A 353 2.79 -25.17 -7.58
CA GLY A 353 2.40 -26.41 -6.91
C GLY A 353 1.06 -26.37 -6.17
N LEU A 354 0.78 -27.39 -5.36
CA LEU A 354 -0.45 -27.54 -4.58
C LEU A 354 -0.57 -26.55 -3.40
N GLN A 355 0.53 -25.88 -3.06
CA GLN A 355 0.60 -24.86 -2.02
C GLN A 355 -0.06 -23.54 -2.43
N VAL A 356 -0.32 -23.34 -3.72
CA VAL A 356 -0.89 -22.11 -4.26
C VAL A 356 -2.37 -22.05 -3.93
N ASP A 357 -2.82 -20.93 -3.35
CA ASP A 357 -4.24 -20.72 -3.05
C ASP A 357 -4.97 -20.21 -4.30
N GLU A 358 -5.57 -21.15 -5.05
CA GLU A 358 -6.29 -20.85 -6.30
C GLU A 358 -7.50 -19.92 -6.07
N ASP A 359 -8.15 -19.96 -4.91
CA ASP A 359 -9.27 -19.06 -4.60
C ASP A 359 -8.79 -17.60 -4.54
N SER A 360 -7.64 -17.38 -3.89
CA SER A 360 -7.00 -16.07 -3.82
C SER A 360 -6.52 -15.58 -5.19
N LEU A 361 -5.95 -16.47 -6.02
CA LEU A 361 -5.52 -16.14 -7.38
C LEU A 361 -6.68 -15.64 -8.22
N VAL A 362 -7.81 -16.36 -8.20
CA VAL A 362 -9.01 -15.97 -8.94
C VAL A 362 -9.52 -14.62 -8.46
N TYR A 363 -9.53 -14.35 -7.16
CA TYR A 363 -9.89 -13.04 -6.63
C TYR A 363 -8.96 -11.93 -7.15
N LEU A 364 -7.64 -12.12 -7.13
CA LEU A 364 -6.67 -11.13 -7.62
C LEU A 364 -6.81 -10.88 -9.13
N MET A 365 -7.00 -11.93 -9.92
CA MET A 365 -7.25 -11.83 -11.36
C MET A 365 -8.55 -11.09 -11.66
N LEU A 366 -9.63 -11.40 -10.94
CA LEU A 366 -10.90 -10.68 -11.05
C LEU A 366 -10.74 -9.20 -10.70
N ALA A 367 -10.08 -8.90 -9.57
CA ALA A 367 -9.83 -7.54 -9.13
C ALA A 367 -9.10 -6.74 -10.20
N ASN A 368 -7.98 -7.26 -10.72
CA ASN A 368 -7.22 -6.58 -11.77
C ASN A 368 -7.99 -6.48 -13.09
N HIS A 369 -8.68 -7.54 -13.53
CA HIS A 369 -9.48 -7.50 -14.76
C HIS A 369 -10.58 -6.43 -14.68
N ILE A 370 -11.33 -6.41 -13.58
CA ILE A 370 -12.43 -5.46 -13.37
C ILE A 370 -11.89 -4.03 -13.28
N LEU A 371 -10.85 -3.80 -12.47
CA LEU A 371 -10.26 -2.47 -12.31
C LEU A 371 -9.75 -1.91 -13.64
N HIS A 372 -8.99 -2.67 -14.42
CA HIS A 372 -8.47 -2.18 -15.70
C HIS A 372 -9.54 -2.08 -16.79
N THR A 373 -10.63 -2.85 -16.70
CA THR A 373 -11.77 -2.72 -17.64
C THR A 373 -12.55 -1.45 -17.38
N LEU A 374 -12.79 -1.10 -16.12
CA LEU A 374 -13.55 0.10 -15.72
C LEU A 374 -12.71 1.37 -15.71
N TYR A 375 -11.43 1.24 -15.36
CA TYR A 375 -10.48 2.33 -15.17
C TYR A 375 -9.16 2.01 -15.90
N PRO A 376 -9.07 2.26 -17.22
CA PRO A 376 -7.91 1.84 -18.02
C PRO A 376 -6.57 2.42 -17.57
N ASP A 377 -6.60 3.61 -16.96
CA ASP A 377 -5.42 4.30 -16.43
C ASP A 377 -5.11 3.94 -14.97
N CYS A 378 -5.88 3.03 -14.36
CA CYS A 378 -5.61 2.50 -13.03
C CYS A 378 -4.20 1.89 -12.96
N ILE A 379 -3.62 1.93 -11.77
CA ILE A 379 -2.34 1.30 -11.47
C ILE A 379 -2.54 0.36 -10.29
N THR A 380 -2.18 -0.92 -10.46
CA THR A 380 -2.13 -1.87 -9.35
C THR A 380 -0.71 -2.36 -9.11
N VAL A 381 -0.28 -2.30 -7.85
CA VAL A 381 1.06 -2.72 -7.38
C VAL A 381 0.89 -3.91 -6.44
N ALA A 382 1.66 -4.97 -6.64
CA ALA A 382 1.70 -6.11 -5.72
C ALA A 382 2.89 -6.00 -4.75
N GLU A 383 2.60 -6.12 -3.45
CA GLU A 383 3.61 -6.41 -2.44
C GLU A 383 3.82 -7.93 -2.35
N ASP A 384 4.71 -8.44 -3.19
CA ASP A 384 5.09 -9.85 -3.22
C ASP A 384 6.61 -10.00 -3.07
N VAL A 385 7.02 -10.66 -1.98
CA VAL A 385 8.43 -11.02 -1.73
C VAL A 385 8.81 -12.31 -2.45
N SER A 386 7.85 -13.17 -2.81
CA SER A 386 8.16 -14.52 -3.30
C SER A 386 8.91 -14.51 -4.62
N GLY A 387 8.52 -13.65 -5.57
CA GLY A 387 9.06 -13.78 -6.92
C GLY A 387 8.07 -14.25 -7.98
N MET A 388 6.77 -14.38 -7.65
CA MET A 388 5.83 -15.15 -8.49
C MET A 388 5.89 -14.74 -9.98
N PRO A 389 6.24 -15.67 -10.90
CA PRO A 389 6.24 -15.40 -12.33
C PRO A 389 4.84 -15.04 -12.83
N ALA A 390 4.77 -14.13 -13.81
CA ALA A 390 3.53 -13.65 -14.43
C ALA A 390 2.58 -12.88 -13.49
N LEU A 391 3.03 -12.52 -12.27
CA LEU A 391 2.29 -11.67 -11.35
C LEU A 391 1.94 -10.32 -12.02
N CYS A 392 2.88 -9.74 -12.77
CA CYS A 392 2.71 -8.45 -13.44
C CYS A 392 2.48 -8.57 -14.95
N ARG A 393 1.92 -9.69 -15.40
CA ARG A 393 1.47 -9.88 -16.79
C ARG A 393 -0.05 -9.76 -16.86
N LYS A 394 -0.54 -9.43 -18.06
CA LYS A 394 -1.97 -9.25 -18.29
C LYS A 394 -2.75 -10.52 -17.99
N VAL A 395 -3.97 -10.34 -17.53
CA VAL A 395 -4.87 -11.45 -17.21
C VAL A 395 -5.18 -12.30 -18.45
N GLU A 396 -5.31 -11.67 -19.61
CA GLU A 396 -5.56 -12.35 -20.90
C GLU A 396 -4.36 -13.19 -21.38
N GLU A 397 -3.16 -12.91 -20.85
CA GLU A 397 -1.95 -13.70 -21.07
C GLU A 397 -1.81 -14.83 -20.02
N GLY A 398 -2.77 -14.93 -19.10
CA GLY A 398 -2.76 -15.86 -17.96
C GLY A 398 -1.88 -15.41 -16.79
N GLY A 399 -1.54 -14.12 -16.73
CA GLY A 399 -0.95 -13.48 -15.54
C GLY A 399 -1.99 -13.05 -14.52
N LEU A 400 -1.54 -12.45 -13.41
CA LEU A 400 -2.44 -11.96 -12.34
C LEU A 400 -2.93 -10.53 -12.55
N GLY A 401 -2.41 -9.82 -13.54
CA GLY A 401 -2.92 -8.53 -13.99
C GLY A 401 -2.40 -7.32 -13.24
N PHE A 402 -1.41 -7.47 -12.34
CA PHE A 402 -0.78 -6.32 -11.71
C PHE A 402 0.04 -5.52 -12.71
N ASP A 403 0.10 -4.21 -12.54
CA ASP A 403 0.99 -3.36 -13.34
C ASP A 403 2.43 -3.47 -12.87
N TYR A 404 2.65 -3.47 -11.55
CA TYR A 404 3.98 -3.50 -10.95
C TYR A 404 4.05 -4.45 -9.76
N ARG A 405 5.26 -4.86 -9.40
CA ARG A 405 5.59 -5.41 -8.08
C ARG A 405 6.65 -4.57 -7.37
N LEU A 406 6.74 -4.71 -6.07
CA LEU A 406 7.85 -4.14 -5.29
C LEU A 406 9.15 -4.95 -5.46
N ALA A 407 10.28 -4.27 -5.63
CA ALA A 407 11.61 -4.88 -5.69
C ALA A 407 12.21 -5.08 -4.27
N MET A 408 11.55 -5.92 -3.47
CA MET A 408 11.78 -6.02 -2.03
C MET A 408 13.19 -6.51 -1.62
N ALA A 409 13.92 -7.17 -2.51
CA ALA A 409 15.30 -7.62 -2.24
C ALA A 409 16.34 -6.48 -2.24
N VAL A 410 16.00 -5.31 -2.78
CA VAL A 410 16.96 -4.18 -2.90
C VAL A 410 17.29 -3.56 -1.53
N PRO A 411 16.31 -3.21 -0.67
CA PRO A 411 16.60 -2.73 0.69
C PRO A 411 17.42 -3.71 1.52
N ASP A 412 17.05 -5.00 1.51
CA ASP A 412 17.77 -6.05 2.25
C ASP A 412 19.26 -6.08 1.88
N LYS A 413 19.56 -5.84 0.59
CA LYS A 413 20.93 -5.79 0.11
C LYS A 413 21.69 -4.60 0.67
N TRP A 414 21.09 -3.42 0.71
CA TRP A 414 21.74 -2.25 1.28
C TRP A 414 21.96 -2.39 2.79
N ILE A 415 20.98 -2.94 3.52
CA ILE A 415 21.15 -3.23 4.95
C ILE A 415 22.28 -4.23 5.15
N GLN A 416 22.30 -5.34 4.41
CA GLN A 416 23.36 -6.34 4.49
C GLN A 416 24.73 -5.68 4.31
N ILE A 417 24.89 -4.90 3.25
CA ILE A 417 26.15 -4.22 2.92
C ILE A 417 26.57 -3.26 4.04
N LEU A 418 25.65 -2.42 4.53
CA LEU A 418 25.97 -1.40 5.55
C LEU A 418 26.19 -1.99 6.95
N LYS A 419 25.58 -3.13 7.25
CA LYS A 419 25.68 -3.79 8.55
C LYS A 419 26.88 -4.72 8.66
N GLU A 420 27.20 -5.44 7.59
CA GLU A 420 28.12 -6.58 7.64
C GLU A 420 29.48 -6.31 6.98
N LEU A 421 29.57 -5.32 6.08
CA LEU A 421 30.76 -5.12 5.24
C LEU A 421 31.39 -3.73 5.44
N LYS A 422 32.71 -3.67 5.30
CA LYS A 422 33.43 -2.41 5.13
C LYS A 422 33.36 -1.98 3.66
N ASP A 423 33.50 -0.68 3.40
CA ASP A 423 33.40 -0.10 2.05
C ASP A 423 34.33 -0.78 1.03
N GLU A 424 35.57 -1.12 1.43
CA GLU A 424 36.54 -1.82 0.59
C GLU A 424 36.12 -3.25 0.20
N ASP A 425 35.23 -3.87 0.97
CA ASP A 425 34.73 -5.24 0.79
C ASP A 425 33.42 -5.28 0.00
N TRP A 426 32.86 -4.13 -0.40
CA TRP A 426 31.63 -4.08 -1.19
C TRP A 426 31.85 -4.73 -2.55
N ASN A 427 31.09 -5.78 -2.83
CA ASN A 427 31.15 -6.47 -4.11
C ASN A 427 30.25 -5.75 -5.14
N ILE A 428 30.90 -5.13 -6.12
CA ILE A 428 30.25 -4.31 -7.14
C ILE A 428 29.35 -5.14 -8.04
N GLY A 429 29.80 -6.32 -8.46
CA GLY A 429 29.05 -7.26 -9.27
C GLY A 429 27.76 -7.70 -8.58
N ASN A 430 27.79 -7.89 -7.27
CA ASN A 430 26.63 -8.30 -6.46
C ASN A 430 25.61 -7.16 -6.33
N ILE A 431 26.05 -5.92 -6.11
CA ILE A 431 25.15 -4.74 -6.12
C ILE A 431 24.43 -4.65 -7.47
N VAL A 432 25.17 -4.71 -8.58
CA VAL A 432 24.56 -4.67 -9.92
C VAL A 432 23.64 -5.86 -10.13
N HIS A 433 24.04 -7.06 -9.72
CA HIS A 433 23.20 -8.25 -9.84
C HIS A 433 21.88 -8.07 -9.10
N THR A 434 21.88 -7.63 -7.84
CA THR A 434 20.63 -7.41 -7.09
C THR A 434 19.72 -6.39 -7.78
N LEU A 435 20.27 -5.27 -8.26
CA LEU A 435 19.48 -4.23 -8.92
C LEU A 435 18.94 -4.64 -10.30
N THR A 436 19.60 -5.60 -10.98
CA THR A 436 19.24 -6.02 -12.35
C THR A 436 18.60 -7.40 -12.45
N ASN A 437 18.64 -8.21 -11.38
CA ASN A 437 18.07 -9.55 -11.33
C ASN A 437 16.54 -9.49 -11.17
N ARG A 438 15.87 -9.11 -12.25
CA ARG A 438 14.42 -8.92 -12.33
C ARG A 438 13.89 -9.57 -13.61
N ARG A 439 12.60 -9.89 -13.63
CA ARG A 439 11.98 -10.55 -14.78
C ARG A 439 11.79 -9.57 -15.93
N TYR A 440 12.33 -9.89 -17.10
CA TYR A 440 12.09 -9.09 -18.30
C TYR A 440 10.60 -9.11 -18.67
N GLY A 441 10.03 -7.93 -18.94
CA GLY A 441 8.62 -7.78 -19.30
C GLY A 441 7.65 -7.67 -18.11
N GLU A 442 8.13 -7.72 -16.87
CA GLU A 442 7.35 -7.45 -15.66
C GLU A 442 7.95 -6.23 -14.94
N LYS A 443 7.16 -5.18 -14.77
CA LYS A 443 7.65 -3.91 -14.21
C LYS A 443 7.82 -4.01 -12.70
N CYS A 444 8.89 -3.44 -12.17
CA CYS A 444 9.15 -3.38 -10.74
C CYS A 444 9.29 -1.93 -10.26
N ILE A 445 8.77 -1.64 -9.07
CA ILE A 445 9.06 -0.40 -8.33
C ILE A 445 10.27 -0.65 -7.42
N ALA A 446 11.35 0.10 -7.66
CA ALA A 446 12.57 0.03 -6.88
C ALA A 446 12.60 1.09 -5.78
N TYR A 447 13.18 0.74 -4.64
CA TYR A 447 13.37 1.63 -3.51
C TYR A 447 14.58 1.15 -2.71
N ALA A 448 15.30 2.09 -2.11
CA ALA A 448 16.53 1.79 -1.38
C ALA A 448 16.27 1.39 0.07
N GLU A 449 15.15 1.87 0.63
CA GLU A 449 14.63 1.60 1.97
C GLU A 449 13.11 1.90 1.96
N SER A 450 12.33 1.18 2.76
CA SER A 450 10.88 1.36 2.90
C SER A 450 10.49 1.81 4.31
N HIS A 451 9.18 1.88 4.54
CA HIS A 451 8.58 2.05 5.86
C HIS A 451 9.01 0.96 6.86
N ASP A 452 9.31 -0.28 6.44
CA ASP A 452 9.75 -1.36 7.33
C ASP A 452 11.10 -1.04 7.98
N GLN A 453 12.08 -0.61 7.20
CA GLN A 453 13.40 -0.21 7.73
C GLN A 453 13.35 1.09 8.54
N ALA A 454 12.28 1.88 8.37
CA ALA A 454 12.07 3.06 9.19
C ALA A 454 11.55 2.69 10.60
N LEU A 455 10.96 1.51 10.82
CA LEU A 455 10.39 1.11 12.11
C LEU A 455 11.45 0.80 13.19
N VAL A 456 11.02 0.86 14.45
CA VAL A 456 11.84 0.44 15.60
C VAL A 456 12.29 -1.01 15.45
N GLY A 457 13.59 -1.24 15.58
CA GLY A 457 14.20 -2.57 15.39
C GLY A 457 15.14 -2.64 14.19
N ASP A 458 15.05 -1.67 13.28
CA ASP A 458 16.05 -1.42 12.23
C ASP A 458 16.54 0.04 12.27
N LYS A 459 17.35 0.44 11.28
CA LYS A 459 17.82 1.81 11.07
C LYS A 459 17.55 2.24 9.63
N SER A 460 17.22 3.51 9.44
CA SER A 460 17.23 4.12 8.10
C SER A 460 18.63 4.08 7.49
N LEU A 461 18.75 4.20 6.16
CA LEU A 461 20.05 4.28 5.48
C LEU A 461 20.90 5.41 6.05
N ALA A 462 20.29 6.58 6.28
CA ALA A 462 20.96 7.72 6.89
C ALA A 462 21.54 7.37 8.28
N PHE A 463 20.77 6.66 9.11
CA PHE A 463 21.21 6.30 10.45
C PHE A 463 22.19 5.11 10.47
N TRP A 464 22.14 4.19 9.49
CA TRP A 464 23.22 3.21 9.25
C TRP A 464 24.53 3.89 8.87
N LEU A 465 24.46 4.96 8.07
CA LEU A 465 25.63 5.65 7.52
C LEU A 465 26.30 6.63 8.48
N MET A 466 25.50 7.33 9.30
CA MET A 466 25.96 8.48 10.10
C MET A 466 25.73 8.31 11.61
N ASP A 467 24.84 7.40 12.02
CA ASP A 467 24.48 7.10 13.41
C ASP A 467 24.31 8.38 14.26
N LYS A 468 24.83 8.40 15.49
CA LYS A 468 24.70 9.53 16.41
C LYS A 468 25.39 10.82 15.97
N GLU A 469 26.31 10.79 14.99
CA GLU A 469 26.92 12.03 14.48
C GLU A 469 25.89 12.92 13.78
N MET A 470 24.75 12.37 13.35
CA MET A 470 23.65 13.15 12.81
C MET A 470 23.16 14.23 13.79
N TYR A 471 23.20 13.98 15.10
CA TYR A 471 22.67 14.90 16.11
C TYR A 471 23.57 16.12 16.36
N THR A 472 24.87 16.02 16.05
CA THR A 472 25.86 17.05 16.39
C THR A 472 26.55 17.66 15.18
N ASN A 473 26.62 16.93 14.06
CA ASN A 473 27.46 17.27 12.91
C ASN A 473 26.70 17.54 11.60
N MET A 474 25.37 17.63 11.68
CA MET A 474 24.52 18.05 10.56
C MET A 474 24.43 19.57 10.38
N SER A 475 25.08 20.38 11.22
CA SER A 475 25.17 21.82 11.02
C SER A 475 26.13 22.17 9.87
N SER A 476 25.71 23.04 8.95
CA SER A 476 26.57 23.63 7.92
C SER A 476 27.51 24.72 8.46
N LEU A 477 27.33 25.15 9.72
CA LEU A 477 28.16 26.16 10.38
C LEU A 477 29.45 25.59 10.98
N ILE A 478 29.60 24.27 11.03
CA ILE A 478 30.81 23.60 11.51
C ILE A 478 31.44 22.77 10.39
N PRO A 479 32.76 22.50 10.45
CA PRO A 479 33.42 21.63 9.47
C PRO A 479 32.77 20.25 9.38
N MET A 480 32.67 19.71 8.17
CA MET A 480 32.14 18.37 7.90
C MET A 480 33.12 17.30 8.39
N THR A 481 32.65 16.39 9.25
CA THR A 481 33.42 15.22 9.64
C THR A 481 33.45 14.22 8.49
N ALA A 482 34.46 13.35 8.46
CA ALA A 482 34.56 12.30 7.43
C ALA A 482 33.36 11.34 7.45
N ILE A 483 32.75 11.12 8.63
CA ILE A 483 31.56 10.26 8.78
C ILE A 483 30.33 10.91 8.15
N ILE A 484 30.08 12.20 8.42
CA ILE A 484 28.97 12.92 7.78
C ILE A 484 29.20 13.07 6.27
N ASP A 485 30.42 13.36 5.83
CA ASP A 485 30.72 13.44 4.39
C ASP A 485 30.40 12.10 3.71
N ARG A 486 31.02 11.01 4.19
CA ARG A 486 30.77 9.65 3.68
C ARG A 486 29.28 9.32 3.67
N GLY A 487 28.57 9.59 4.77
CA GLY A 487 27.16 9.25 4.88
C GLY A 487 26.29 10.03 3.92
N MET A 488 26.55 11.33 3.74
CA MET A 488 25.82 12.14 2.77
C MET A 488 26.10 11.70 1.32
N GLN A 489 27.36 11.40 0.97
CA GLN A 489 27.68 10.92 -0.38
C GLN A 489 27.04 9.56 -0.67
N LEU A 490 27.20 8.59 0.23
CA LEU A 490 26.65 7.24 0.04
C LEU A 490 25.13 7.24 0.03
N HIS A 491 24.46 8.06 0.85
CA HIS A 491 23.01 8.20 0.81
C HIS A 491 22.50 8.62 -0.57
N LYS A 492 23.13 9.65 -1.17
CA LYS A 492 22.81 10.11 -2.53
C LYS A 492 23.10 9.02 -3.57
N MET A 493 24.27 8.38 -3.50
CA MET A 493 24.70 7.37 -4.46
C MET A 493 23.82 6.12 -4.43
N ILE A 494 23.48 5.60 -3.25
CA ILE A 494 22.59 4.44 -3.06
C ILE A 494 21.21 4.71 -3.65
N ARG A 495 20.65 5.90 -3.40
CA ARG A 495 19.35 6.29 -3.95
C ARG A 495 19.39 6.44 -5.47
N LEU A 496 20.41 7.12 -6.00
CA LEU A 496 20.55 7.31 -7.45
C LEU A 496 20.81 6.00 -8.21
N ILE A 497 21.65 5.11 -7.70
CA ILE A 497 21.88 3.82 -8.40
C ILE A 497 20.62 2.94 -8.33
N THR A 498 19.89 2.96 -7.22
CA THR A 498 18.61 2.25 -7.10
C THR A 498 17.58 2.82 -8.07
N HIS A 499 17.48 4.15 -8.17
CA HIS A 499 16.57 4.84 -9.09
C HIS A 499 16.96 4.66 -10.58
N GLY A 500 18.25 4.63 -10.89
CA GLY A 500 18.77 4.51 -12.25
C GLY A 500 18.75 3.07 -12.79
N LEU A 501 18.99 2.08 -11.92
CA LEU A 501 19.25 0.69 -12.33
C LEU A 501 18.23 -0.33 -11.81
N GLY A 502 17.53 -0.01 -10.72
CA GLY A 502 16.77 -0.97 -9.92
C GLY A 502 15.36 -1.30 -10.41
N GLY A 503 14.75 -0.50 -11.29
CA GLY A 503 13.31 -0.60 -11.56
C GLY A 503 12.80 0.11 -12.81
N GLU A 504 11.50 -0.05 -13.04
CA GLU A 504 10.67 0.70 -14.01
C GLU A 504 9.79 1.77 -13.32
N GLY A 505 9.89 1.85 -11.99
CA GLY A 505 9.42 2.94 -11.16
C GLY A 505 10.30 3.08 -9.92
N TYR A 506 10.15 4.20 -9.21
CA TYR A 506 10.87 4.50 -7.97
C TYR A 506 9.90 4.78 -6.84
N LEU A 507 10.25 4.38 -5.62
CA LEU A 507 9.51 4.68 -4.40
C LEU A 507 10.44 5.25 -3.32
N ASN A 508 9.92 6.21 -2.56
CA ASN A 508 10.55 6.79 -1.38
C ASN A 508 9.55 6.90 -0.23
N PHE A 509 9.90 6.40 0.95
CA PHE A 509 9.10 6.60 2.15
C PHE A 509 9.36 7.97 2.79
N MET A 510 8.29 8.64 3.22
CA MET A 510 8.32 10.02 3.71
C MET A 510 9.43 10.26 4.76
N GLY A 511 10.27 11.25 4.53
CA GLY A 511 11.41 11.61 5.37
C GLY A 511 12.75 11.07 4.90
N ASN A 512 12.77 9.92 4.23
CA ASN A 512 14.01 9.30 3.77
C ASN A 512 14.67 10.11 2.65
N GLU A 513 13.91 10.96 1.96
CA GLU A 513 14.44 11.81 0.89
C GLU A 513 15.51 12.80 1.34
N PHE A 514 15.43 13.23 2.60
CA PHE A 514 16.40 14.12 3.21
C PHE A 514 17.27 13.43 4.27
N GLY A 515 17.22 12.10 4.37
CA GLY A 515 17.94 11.34 5.38
C GLY A 515 17.45 11.67 6.79
N HIS A 516 16.15 11.55 7.03
CA HIS A 516 15.56 11.74 8.36
C HIS A 516 16.30 10.91 9.43
N PRO A 517 16.69 11.51 10.57
CA PRO A 517 17.42 10.81 11.63
C PRO A 517 16.50 9.86 12.42
N GLU A 518 17.05 9.18 13.43
CA GLU A 518 16.30 8.33 14.35
C GLU A 518 15.58 7.15 13.64
N TRP A 519 14.41 6.77 14.14
CA TRP A 519 13.52 5.75 13.63
C TRP A 519 12.06 6.16 13.90
N LEU A 520 11.13 5.41 13.33
CA LEU A 520 9.69 5.52 13.51
C LEU A 520 9.24 4.49 14.57
N ASP A 521 8.56 4.95 15.62
CA ASP A 521 7.95 4.05 16.61
C ASP A 521 6.59 4.59 17.00
N PHE A 522 5.57 3.73 16.90
CA PHE A 522 4.20 4.09 17.20
C PHE A 522 3.90 3.92 18.70
N PRO A 523 2.92 4.67 19.25
CA PRO A 523 2.48 4.50 20.63
C PRO A 523 2.06 3.06 20.93
N ARG A 524 2.73 2.45 21.90
CA ARG A 524 2.47 1.09 22.39
C ARG A 524 2.88 0.96 23.85
N GLU A 525 2.53 -0.15 24.48
CA GLU A 525 2.88 -0.39 25.89
C GLU A 525 4.40 -0.31 26.12
N GLY A 526 5.19 -0.90 25.23
CA GLY A 526 6.66 -0.94 25.33
C GLY A 526 7.37 0.41 25.21
N ASN A 527 6.68 1.50 24.87
CA ASN A 527 7.23 2.86 24.87
C ASN A 527 6.37 3.86 25.63
N ASN A 528 5.53 3.38 26.57
CA ASN A 528 4.62 4.18 27.39
C ASN A 528 3.64 5.05 26.56
N GLN A 529 3.11 4.50 25.46
CA GLN A 529 2.19 5.21 24.57
C GLN A 529 2.79 6.51 24.00
N SER A 530 4.11 6.52 23.75
CA SER A 530 4.83 7.70 23.29
C SER A 530 4.55 7.98 21.81
N TYR A 531 4.25 9.24 21.51
CA TYR A 531 4.18 9.77 20.14
C TYR A 531 5.49 10.45 19.70
N HIS A 532 6.54 10.40 20.53
CA HIS A 532 7.79 11.12 20.26
C HIS A 532 8.45 10.71 18.95
N TYR A 533 8.38 9.44 18.57
CA TYR A 533 8.95 8.94 17.31
C TYR A 533 7.88 8.76 16.21
N ALA A 534 6.59 8.93 16.52
CA ALA A 534 5.48 8.82 15.57
C ALA A 534 5.23 10.15 14.83
N ARG A 535 6.29 10.70 14.23
CA ARG A 535 6.30 12.04 13.61
C ARG A 535 7.34 12.15 12.51
N ARG A 536 7.29 13.24 11.73
CA ARG A 536 8.32 13.61 10.73
C ARG A 536 8.84 15.01 10.97
N GLN A 537 10.15 15.10 11.20
CA GLN A 537 10.86 16.33 11.53
C GLN A 537 11.14 17.17 10.27
N PHE A 538 10.11 17.55 9.51
CA PHE A 538 10.26 18.37 8.29
C PHE A 538 10.94 19.73 8.56
N ASN A 539 10.86 20.21 9.81
CA ASN A 539 11.59 21.38 10.28
C ASN A 539 13.13 21.26 10.12
N LEU A 540 13.69 20.05 10.03
CA LEU A 540 15.13 19.84 9.79
C LEU A 540 15.56 20.26 8.39
N VAL A 541 14.66 20.15 7.40
CA VAL A 541 14.88 20.58 6.02
C VAL A 541 14.70 22.09 5.89
N ASP A 542 13.75 22.66 6.63
CA ASP A 542 13.41 24.09 6.58
C ASP A 542 14.46 25.00 7.26
N MET A 543 15.44 24.42 7.95
CA MET A 543 16.54 25.15 8.59
C MET A 543 17.79 25.19 7.69
N ASP A 544 18.03 26.32 7.04
CA ASP A 544 19.16 26.51 6.09
C ASP A 544 20.56 26.20 6.66
N HIS A 545 20.71 26.28 7.98
CA HIS A 545 21.98 25.99 8.66
C HIS A 545 22.19 24.49 8.95
N LEU A 546 21.25 23.62 8.55
CA LEU A 546 21.38 22.18 8.63
C LEU A 546 21.57 21.58 7.22
N ARG A 547 22.24 20.43 7.15
CA ARG A 547 22.64 19.78 5.90
C ARG A 547 21.58 18.89 5.26
N TYR A 548 20.45 18.65 5.93
CA TYR A 548 19.34 17.86 5.39
C TYR A 548 18.78 18.47 4.08
N CYS A 549 18.81 19.80 3.95
CA CYS A 549 18.41 20.49 2.72
C CYS A 549 19.24 20.10 1.49
N GLN A 550 20.49 19.63 1.68
CA GLN A 550 21.35 19.17 0.59
C GLN A 550 20.89 17.80 0.06
N LEU A 551 20.50 16.88 0.96
CA LEU A 551 19.92 15.59 0.58
C LEU A 551 18.55 15.78 -0.09
N TYR A 552 17.73 16.67 0.46
CA TYR A 552 16.44 17.06 -0.12
C TYR A 552 16.61 17.64 -1.54
N ALA A 553 17.57 18.54 -1.74
CA ALA A 553 17.85 19.14 -3.05
C ALA A 553 18.33 18.09 -4.07
N PHE A 554 19.19 17.17 -3.65
CA PHE A 554 19.61 16.06 -4.50
C PHE A 554 18.43 15.18 -4.93
N ASP A 555 17.54 14.84 -4.00
CA ASP A 555 16.35 14.04 -4.32
C ASP A 555 15.45 14.71 -5.35
N ARG A 556 15.18 16.01 -5.12
CA ARG A 556 14.41 16.83 -6.04
C ARG A 556 15.01 16.83 -7.44
N ASP A 557 16.31 17.04 -7.53
CA ASP A 557 16.99 17.16 -8.81
C ASP A 557 17.09 15.79 -9.48
N MET A 558 17.27 14.70 -8.73
CA MET A 558 17.20 13.31 -9.22
C MET A 558 15.85 13.04 -9.91
N ASN A 559 14.73 13.31 -9.24
CA ASN A 559 13.39 13.10 -9.78
C ASN A 559 13.10 13.98 -11.01
N ARG A 560 13.48 15.27 -10.96
CA ARG A 560 13.31 16.20 -12.10
C ARG A 560 14.16 15.80 -13.30
N THR A 561 15.31 15.19 -13.06
CA THR A 561 16.16 14.71 -14.15
C THR A 561 15.62 13.42 -14.73
N GLU A 562 14.99 12.56 -13.93
CA GLU A 562 14.24 11.43 -14.48
C GLU A 562 13.04 11.91 -15.30
N ASP A 563 12.31 12.94 -14.86
CA ASP A 563 11.21 13.53 -15.63
C ASP A 563 11.69 14.06 -17.00
N LYS A 564 12.92 14.58 -17.06
CA LYS A 564 13.53 15.09 -18.30
C LYS A 564 14.01 13.99 -19.24
N TYR A 565 14.65 12.93 -18.73
CA TYR A 565 15.32 11.90 -19.54
C TYR A 565 14.56 10.56 -19.62
N GLY A 566 13.61 10.33 -18.73
CA GLY A 566 12.68 9.18 -18.74
C GLY A 566 13.33 7.81 -18.57
N TRP A 567 14.39 7.68 -17.77
CA TRP A 567 15.14 6.42 -17.69
C TRP A 567 14.38 5.27 -17.01
N LEU A 568 13.41 5.55 -16.14
CA LEU A 568 12.62 4.47 -15.53
C LEU A 568 11.72 3.79 -16.56
N ALA A 569 11.19 4.53 -17.53
CA ALA A 569 10.38 3.98 -18.62
C ALA A 569 11.21 3.34 -19.74
N ALA A 570 12.53 3.56 -19.76
CA ALA A 570 13.42 3.01 -20.77
C ALA A 570 13.69 1.51 -20.52
N PRO A 571 14.10 0.77 -21.57
CA PRO A 571 14.58 -0.61 -21.43
C PRO A 571 15.67 -0.76 -20.35
N PRO A 572 15.91 -2.00 -19.88
CA PRO A 572 16.97 -2.27 -18.90
C PRO A 572 18.32 -1.68 -19.33
N ALA A 573 19.07 -1.16 -18.35
CA ALA A 573 20.35 -0.51 -18.60
C ALA A 573 21.39 -1.46 -19.20
N PHE A 574 22.31 -0.91 -19.99
CA PHE A 574 23.51 -1.61 -20.42
C PHE A 574 24.65 -1.32 -19.44
N VAL A 575 25.05 -2.32 -18.63
CA VAL A 575 26.13 -2.16 -17.65
C VAL A 575 27.47 -2.46 -18.31
N SER A 576 28.23 -1.41 -18.62
CA SER A 576 29.50 -1.50 -19.34
C SER A 576 30.69 -1.77 -18.42
N ALA A 577 30.62 -1.40 -17.13
CA ALA A 577 31.70 -1.65 -16.17
C ALA A 577 31.19 -2.05 -14.77
N ARG A 578 31.87 -3.03 -14.18
CA ARG A 578 31.70 -3.54 -12.80
C ARG A 578 33.09 -3.78 -12.21
N HIS A 579 33.84 -2.73 -11.96
CA HIS A 579 35.24 -2.85 -11.58
C HIS A 579 35.38 -3.00 -10.07
N GLU A 580 35.72 -4.22 -9.62
CA GLU A 580 35.82 -4.56 -8.19
C GLU A 580 36.97 -3.86 -7.48
N GLU A 581 38.14 -3.74 -8.11
CA GLU A 581 39.31 -3.11 -7.51
C GLU A 581 39.15 -1.58 -7.41
N ASP A 582 38.63 -0.97 -8.47
CA ASP A 582 38.38 0.47 -8.52
C ASP A 582 37.10 0.88 -7.78
N LYS A 583 36.22 -0.07 -7.47
CA LYS A 583 34.86 0.15 -6.94
C LYS A 583 34.02 1.06 -7.85
N VAL A 584 34.16 0.89 -9.17
CA VAL A 584 33.46 1.72 -10.18
C VAL A 584 32.37 0.93 -10.90
N ILE A 585 31.19 1.54 -11.00
CA ILE A 585 30.07 1.07 -11.82
C ILE A 585 29.82 2.07 -12.94
N VAL A 586 29.69 1.57 -14.16
CA VAL A 586 29.24 2.36 -15.31
C VAL A 586 28.07 1.65 -15.98
N PHE A 587 27.02 2.39 -16.29
CA PHE A 587 25.94 1.92 -17.15
C PHE A 587 25.29 3.05 -17.94
N ASP A 588 24.68 2.68 -19.05
CA ASP A 588 23.88 3.56 -19.89
C ASP A 588 22.40 3.23 -19.74
N ARG A 589 21.55 4.24 -19.53
CA ARG A 589 20.08 4.09 -19.56
C ARG A 589 19.42 5.35 -20.08
N SER A 590 18.58 5.22 -21.11
CA SER A 590 17.87 6.34 -21.77
C SER A 590 18.79 7.50 -22.22
N ASN A 591 19.89 7.18 -22.90
CA ASN A 591 20.90 8.16 -23.35
C ASN A 591 21.57 8.95 -22.22
N VAL A 592 21.44 8.49 -20.97
CA VAL A 592 22.17 9.01 -19.81
C VAL A 592 23.26 8.00 -19.45
N LEU A 593 24.50 8.47 -19.39
CA LEU A 593 25.64 7.72 -18.91
C LEU A 593 25.79 7.93 -17.40
N PHE A 594 25.70 6.85 -16.64
CA PHE A 594 25.85 6.85 -15.20
C PHE A 594 27.23 6.33 -14.81
N ILE A 595 27.90 7.05 -13.91
CA ILE A 595 29.23 6.69 -13.39
C ILE A 595 29.18 6.81 -11.87
N PHE A 596 29.40 5.71 -11.17
CA PHE A 596 29.49 5.67 -9.71
C PHE A 596 30.88 5.23 -9.30
N ASN A 597 31.51 6.01 -8.42
CA ASN A 597 32.76 5.64 -7.76
C ASN A 597 32.49 5.39 -6.28
N PHE A 598 32.38 4.13 -5.89
CA PHE A 598 32.20 3.69 -4.50
C PHE A 598 33.52 3.51 -3.75
N HIS A 599 34.68 3.88 -4.33
CA HIS A 599 35.95 3.72 -3.63
C HIS A 599 36.01 4.65 -2.41
N PRO A 600 36.37 4.18 -1.21
CA PRO A 600 36.38 5.00 0.00
C PRO A 600 37.46 6.11 0.04
N SER A 601 38.27 6.28 -1.01
CA SER A 601 39.45 7.17 -0.93
C SER A 601 40.10 7.53 -2.27
N LYS A 602 40.06 6.66 -3.29
CA LYS A 602 40.67 6.96 -4.58
C LYS A 602 39.75 7.82 -5.44
N SER A 603 40.33 8.89 -5.97
CA SER A 603 39.80 9.64 -7.09
C SER A 603 40.54 9.23 -8.36
N PHE A 604 39.82 9.10 -9.47
CA PHE A 604 40.40 8.70 -10.75
C PHE A 604 40.42 9.87 -11.71
N GLN A 605 41.60 10.16 -12.27
CA GLN A 605 41.77 11.11 -13.37
C GLN A 605 41.89 10.32 -14.67
N ASP A 606 41.38 10.88 -15.77
CA ASP A 606 41.40 10.26 -17.10
C ASP A 606 40.82 8.83 -17.15
N TYR A 607 39.80 8.57 -16.32
CA TYR A 607 39.14 7.27 -16.28
C TYR A 607 38.41 7.01 -17.59
N ARG A 608 38.79 5.94 -18.30
CA ARG A 608 38.15 5.60 -19.57
C ARG A 608 36.82 4.93 -19.32
N VAL A 609 35.78 5.49 -19.93
CA VAL A 609 34.42 4.98 -19.86
C VAL A 609 33.97 4.59 -21.26
N ALA A 610 33.47 3.36 -21.40
CA ALA A 610 32.87 2.91 -22.65
C ALA A 610 31.48 3.54 -22.80
N VAL A 611 31.17 4.03 -24.00
CA VAL A 611 29.89 4.64 -24.35
C VAL A 611 29.36 4.02 -25.64
N GLU A 612 28.03 3.98 -25.78
CA GLU A 612 27.38 3.41 -26.96
C GLU A 612 27.61 4.24 -28.23
N ALA A 613 27.49 5.56 -28.12
CA ALA A 613 27.56 6.47 -29.25
C ALA A 613 28.78 7.41 -29.17
N PRO A 614 29.51 7.66 -30.28
CA PRO A 614 30.53 8.70 -30.30
C PRO A 614 29.88 10.08 -30.19
N GLY A 615 30.46 10.98 -29.41
CA GLY A 615 29.90 12.32 -29.27
C GLY A 615 30.56 13.18 -28.20
N LYS A 616 29.94 14.32 -27.92
CA LYS A 616 30.27 15.16 -26.77
C LYS A 616 29.26 14.90 -25.67
N TYR A 617 29.76 14.51 -24.50
CA TYR A 617 28.96 14.24 -23.32
C TYR A 617 29.11 15.41 -22.34
N PRO A 618 28.17 16.38 -22.31
CA PRO A 618 28.18 17.41 -21.29
C PRO A 618 27.84 16.78 -19.93
N SER A 619 28.53 17.20 -18.87
CA SER A 619 28.20 16.75 -17.53
C SER A 619 26.90 17.42 -17.05
N HIS A 620 25.94 16.60 -16.64
CA HIS A 620 24.88 17.02 -15.73
C HIS A 620 25.33 16.54 -14.34
N VAL A 621 25.99 17.41 -13.59
CA VAL A 621 26.51 17.06 -12.26
C VAL A 621 25.39 17.26 -11.25
N PHE A 622 24.99 16.18 -10.61
CA PHE A 622 24.27 16.24 -9.34
C PHE A 622 25.32 16.38 -8.24
N PHE A 623 25.29 17.49 -7.48
CA PHE A 623 26.03 17.61 -6.23
C PHE A 623 25.16 17.18 -5.06
#